data_AF-X5S071-F1
#
_entry.id   AF-X5S071-F1
#
_cell.length_a   1.000
_cell.length_b   1.000
_cell.length_c   1.000
_cell.angle_alpha   90.00
_cell.angle_beta   90.00
_cell.angle_gamma   90.00
#
_symmetry.space_group_name_H-M   'P 1'
#
loop_
_entity.id
_entity.type
_entity.pdbx_description
1 polymer ?
#
loop_
_entity_poly.entity_id
_entity_poly.type
_entity_poly.pdbx_seq_one_letter_code
_entity_poly.pdbx_strand_id
1 'polypeptide(L)'
;MTSGALARLAFWARGMTAIKDGRMEWPGFSYTDAEWARMRVLAAPIGAGRYQLFTWVNAAIFIAIAALGIVCVFLPLATLLFPVPAETSALKFSALLAACAFLIIGLGLPISMRLSSALAISREMRAGLVGEAGDEALAAKVSWQINRIMLVMCGLLVPGILLFIAYDIDASPIITTLKWLAIALIAVSVAVGALQQRKRS
;
A
#
# COMPACT_ATOMS: atom_id res chain seq x y z
N MET A 1 10.25 17.80 -12.36
CA MET A 1 10.14 17.04 -11.09
C MET A 1 11.19 17.46 -10.03
N THR A 2 10.82 17.50 -8.73
CA THR A 2 11.73 17.87 -7.63
C THR A 2 12.60 16.70 -7.16
N SER A 3 13.74 17.00 -6.53
CA SER A 3 14.64 15.98 -5.96
C SER A 3 13.97 15.05 -4.95
N GLY A 4 13.05 15.58 -4.12
CA GLY A 4 12.27 14.76 -3.17
C GLY A 4 11.27 13.82 -3.85
N ALA A 5 10.63 14.25 -4.94
CA ALA A 5 9.72 13.40 -5.69
C ALA A 5 10.45 12.25 -6.39
N LEU A 6 11.66 12.52 -6.91
CA LEU A 6 12.52 11.49 -7.52
C LEU A 6 13.04 10.49 -6.46
N ALA A 7 13.41 10.96 -5.27
CA ALA A 7 13.79 10.10 -4.15
C ALA A 7 12.68 9.13 -3.75
N ARG A 8 11.43 9.63 -3.63
CA ARG A 8 10.27 8.79 -3.36
C ARG A 8 10.06 7.74 -4.44
N LEU A 9 10.15 8.14 -5.72
CA LEU A 9 10.01 7.22 -6.84
C LEU A 9 11.10 6.15 -6.83
N ALA A 10 12.34 6.50 -6.49
CA ALA A 10 13.45 5.57 -6.39
C ALA A 10 13.22 4.53 -5.28
N PHE A 11 12.81 4.95 -4.07
CA PHE A 11 12.48 4.02 -2.98
C PHE A 11 11.30 3.11 -3.35
N TRP A 12 10.26 3.65 -3.98
CA TRP A 12 9.16 2.84 -4.50
C TRP A 12 9.64 1.80 -5.52
N ALA A 13 10.45 2.24 -6.49
CA ALA A 13 11.01 1.39 -7.53
C ALA A 13 11.86 0.26 -6.94
N ARG A 14 12.64 0.52 -5.88
CA ARG A 14 13.42 -0.52 -5.19
C ARG A 14 12.54 -1.63 -4.60
N GLY A 15 11.39 -1.28 -4.02
CA GLY A 15 10.42 -2.27 -3.53
C GLY A 15 9.75 -3.05 -4.66
N MET A 16 9.24 -2.33 -5.66
CA MET A 16 8.51 -2.94 -6.77
C MET A 16 9.39 -3.83 -7.67
N THR A 17 10.65 -3.45 -7.87
CA THR A 17 11.60 -4.29 -8.61
C THR A 17 11.86 -5.62 -7.89
N ALA A 18 11.99 -5.61 -6.56
CA ALA A 18 12.13 -6.85 -5.79
C ALA A 18 10.87 -7.75 -5.92
N ILE A 19 9.67 -7.16 -5.92
CA ILE A 19 8.41 -7.88 -6.15
C ILE A 19 8.38 -8.52 -7.55
N LYS A 20 8.71 -7.72 -8.59
CA LYS A 20 8.77 -8.21 -9.98
C LYS A 20 9.80 -9.32 -10.15
N ASP A 21 11.00 -9.16 -9.60
CA ASP A 21 12.09 -10.13 -9.73
C ASP A 21 11.75 -11.44 -8.98
N GLY A 22 10.96 -11.35 -7.90
CA GLY A 22 10.31 -12.49 -7.24
C GLY A 22 9.18 -13.15 -8.03
N ARG A 23 8.91 -12.71 -9.28
CA ARG A 23 7.79 -13.13 -10.13
C ARG A 23 6.42 -12.97 -9.47
N MET A 24 6.33 -12.04 -8.52
CA MET A 24 5.07 -11.67 -7.89
C MET A 24 4.48 -10.51 -8.67
N GLU A 25 3.24 -10.65 -9.11
CA GLU A 25 2.46 -9.55 -9.68
C GLU A 25 1.49 -9.05 -8.62
N TRP A 26 1.49 -7.74 -8.37
CA TRP A 26 0.58 -7.15 -7.41
C TRP A 26 -0.62 -6.55 -8.16
N PRO A 27 -1.85 -7.06 -7.93
CA PRO A 27 -3.03 -6.58 -8.63
C PRO A 27 -3.15 -5.06 -8.54
N GLY A 28 -3.34 -4.44 -9.71
CA GLY A 28 -3.47 -3.00 -9.84
C GLY A 28 -2.15 -2.22 -10.00
N PHE A 29 -0.99 -2.85 -9.87
CA PHE A 29 0.29 -2.25 -10.25
C PHE A 29 0.79 -2.89 -11.55
N SER A 30 0.68 -2.15 -12.65
CA SER A 30 1.20 -2.55 -13.95
C SER A 30 2.09 -1.46 -14.54
N TYR A 31 3.22 -1.88 -15.09
CA TYR A 31 4.18 -1.00 -15.75
C TYR A 31 4.65 -1.62 -17.06
N THR A 32 4.94 -0.78 -18.06
CA THR A 32 5.54 -1.19 -19.33
C THR A 32 7.00 -1.58 -19.13
N ASP A 33 7.60 -2.24 -20.11
CA ASP A 33 9.01 -2.61 -20.03
C ASP A 33 9.94 -1.39 -19.93
N ALA A 34 9.61 -0.29 -20.61
CA ALA A 34 10.33 0.96 -20.50
C ALA A 34 10.24 1.56 -19.09
N GLU A 35 9.05 1.56 -18.48
CA GLU A 35 8.86 2.03 -17.10
C GLU A 35 9.62 1.15 -16.11
N TRP A 36 9.64 -0.18 -16.31
CA TRP A 36 10.41 -1.10 -15.49
C TRP A 36 11.92 -0.90 -15.63
N ALA A 37 12.42 -0.68 -16.85
CA ALA A 37 13.82 -0.35 -17.09
C ALA A 37 14.20 0.94 -16.35
N ARG A 38 13.35 1.97 -16.42
CA ARG A 38 13.56 3.21 -15.68
C ARG A 38 13.53 3.01 -14.17
N MET A 39 12.58 2.23 -13.66
CA MET A 39 12.52 1.88 -12.23
C MET A 39 13.79 1.18 -11.75
N ARG A 40 14.39 0.30 -12.56
CA ARG A 40 15.66 -0.35 -12.21
C ARG A 40 16.81 0.65 -12.11
N VAL A 41 16.90 1.61 -13.04
CA VAL A 41 17.91 2.69 -12.98
C VAL A 41 17.75 3.51 -11.71
N LEU A 42 16.51 3.92 -11.38
CA LEU A 42 16.22 4.70 -10.17
C LEU A 42 16.47 3.91 -8.87
N ALA A 43 16.24 2.59 -8.90
CA ALA A 43 16.43 1.71 -7.75
C ALA A 43 17.89 1.32 -7.49
N ALA A 44 18.73 1.28 -8.53
CA ALA A 44 20.13 0.87 -8.46
C ALA A 44 20.95 1.55 -7.34
N PRO A 45 20.87 2.87 -7.10
CA PRO A 45 21.61 3.51 -6.00
C PRO A 45 21.08 3.15 -4.60
N ILE A 46 19.93 2.48 -4.48
CA ILE A 46 19.30 2.14 -3.20
C ILE A 46 19.73 0.73 -2.75
N GLY A 47 20.79 0.69 -1.95
CA GLY A 47 21.21 -0.53 -1.26
C GLY A 47 20.17 -1.07 -0.27
N ALA A 48 20.25 -2.37 0.04
CA ALA A 48 19.30 -3.05 0.92
C ALA A 48 19.20 -2.41 2.32
N GLY A 49 20.32 -2.04 2.94
CA GLY A 49 20.31 -1.39 4.26
C GLY A 49 19.61 -0.03 4.25
N ARG A 50 19.74 0.74 3.17
CA ARG A 50 19.07 2.04 3.02
C ARG A 50 17.58 1.87 2.78
N TYR A 51 17.19 0.87 1.99
CA TYR A 51 15.80 0.50 1.81
C TYR A 51 15.17 0.04 3.13
N GLN A 52 15.89 -0.75 3.94
CA GLN A 52 15.41 -1.17 5.25
C GLN A 52 15.23 0.02 6.20
N LEU A 53 16.17 0.98 6.21
CA LEU A 53 16.01 2.23 6.96
C LEU A 53 14.77 3.00 6.51
N PHE A 54 14.56 3.14 5.20
CA PHE A 54 13.34 3.75 4.66
C PHE A 54 12.08 3.06 5.18
N THR A 55 12.04 1.72 5.17
CA THR A 55 10.90 0.94 5.68
C THR A 55 10.64 1.22 7.16
N TRP A 56 11.67 1.20 8.01
CA TRP A 56 11.54 1.49 9.44
C TRP A 56 11.06 2.92 9.70
N VAL A 57 11.66 3.90 9.02
CA VAL A 57 11.27 5.31 9.14
C VAL A 57 9.84 5.53 8.64
N ASN A 58 9.48 4.92 7.50
CA ASN A 58 8.13 4.98 6.97
C ASN A 58 7.11 4.40 7.95
N ALA A 59 7.40 3.24 8.54
CA ALA A 59 6.55 2.62 9.55
C ALA A 59 6.38 3.51 10.78
N ALA A 60 7.48 4.05 11.33
CA ALA A 60 7.43 4.94 12.49
C ALA A 60 6.60 6.20 12.23
N ILE A 61 6.79 6.86 11.07
CA ILE A 61 6.02 8.04 10.68
C ILE A 61 4.55 7.69 10.47
N PHE A 62 4.26 6.56 9.81
CA PHE A 62 2.90 6.11 9.59
C PHE A 62 2.17 5.83 10.91
N ILE A 63 2.82 5.15 11.86
CA ILE A 63 2.29 4.91 13.20
C ILE A 63 2.05 6.23 13.94
N ALA A 64 2.97 7.18 13.86
CA ALA A 64 2.80 8.50 14.48
C ALA A 64 1.61 9.26 13.89
N ILE A 65 1.46 9.28 12.56
CA ILE A 65 0.28 9.88 11.88
C ILE A 65 -1.01 9.19 12.34
N ALA A 66 -0.99 7.86 12.46
CA ALA A 66 -2.13 7.10 12.92
C ALA A 66 -2.51 7.44 14.37
N ALA A 67 -1.54 7.47 15.28
CA ALA A 67 -1.74 7.84 16.67
C ALA A 67 -2.30 9.26 16.80
N LEU A 68 -1.76 10.22 16.05
CA LEU A 68 -2.26 11.59 16.01
C LEU A 68 -3.70 11.66 15.47
N GLY A 69 -4.00 10.92 14.40
CA GLY A 69 -5.36 10.85 13.88
C GLY A 69 -6.35 10.28 14.90
N ILE A 70 -5.95 9.25 15.65
CA ILE A 70 -6.81 8.70 16.70
C ILE A 70 -7.01 9.70 17.84
N VAL A 71 -5.93 10.25 18.39
CA VAL A 71 -5.98 11.11 19.58
C VAL A 71 -6.60 12.47 19.28
N CYS A 72 -6.28 13.07 18.13
CA CYS A 72 -6.70 14.44 17.80
C CYS A 72 -7.97 14.51 16.96
N VAL A 73 -8.40 13.41 16.32
CA VAL A 73 -9.59 13.41 15.44
C VAL A 73 -10.63 12.42 15.91
N PHE A 74 -10.29 11.12 15.95
CA PHE A 74 -11.28 10.09 16.27
C PHE A 74 -11.82 10.21 17.69
N LEU A 75 -10.95 10.28 18.71
CA LEU A 75 -11.40 10.35 20.10
C LEU A 75 -12.25 11.60 20.38
N PRO A 76 -11.85 12.83 19.99
CA PRO A 76 -12.68 14.01 20.19
C PRO A 76 -14.03 13.91 19.48
N LEU A 77 -14.05 13.47 18.21
CA LEU A 77 -15.30 13.30 17.47
C LEU A 77 -16.19 12.22 18.10
N ALA A 78 -15.61 11.11 18.55
CA ALA A 78 -16.35 10.06 19.23
C ALA A 78 -16.96 10.59 20.54
N THR A 79 -16.20 11.32 21.36
CA THR A 79 -16.73 11.91 22.60
C THR A 79 -17.83 12.95 22.35
N LEU A 80 -17.73 13.72 21.25
CA LEU A 80 -18.70 14.75 20.90
C LEU A 80 -19.99 14.15 20.31
N LEU A 81 -19.86 13.19 19.40
CA LEU A 81 -20.99 12.58 18.69
C LEU A 81 -21.67 11.49 19.52
N PHE A 82 -20.92 10.86 20.42
CA PHE A 82 -21.33 9.71 21.23
C PHE A 82 -21.00 9.96 22.73
N PRO A 83 -21.62 10.98 23.36
CA PRO A 83 -21.33 11.33 24.75
C PRO A 83 -21.69 10.21 25.74
N VAL A 84 -22.62 9.34 25.36
CA VAL A 84 -22.97 8.10 26.08
C VAL A 84 -22.63 6.91 25.17
N PRO A 85 -21.42 6.33 25.27
CA PRO A 85 -21.00 5.23 24.40
C PRO A 85 -21.91 4.00 24.48
N ALA A 86 -22.49 3.73 25.66
CA ALA A 86 -23.38 2.58 25.88
C ALA A 86 -24.67 2.63 25.05
N GLU A 87 -25.11 3.83 24.65
CA GLU A 87 -26.32 4.03 23.83
C GLU A 87 -26.00 4.14 22.34
N THR A 88 -24.72 4.07 21.98
CA THR A 88 -24.28 4.25 20.60
C THR A 88 -24.41 2.95 19.83
N SER A 89 -25.14 3.00 18.71
CA SER A 89 -25.24 1.83 17.85
C SER A 89 -23.88 1.48 17.24
N ALA A 90 -23.58 0.18 17.18
CA ALA A 90 -22.32 -0.33 16.63
C ALA A 90 -22.07 0.17 15.19
N LEU A 91 -23.15 0.36 14.40
CA LEU A 91 -23.06 0.91 13.05
C LEU A 91 -22.54 2.35 13.03
N LYS A 92 -23.05 3.23 13.90
CA LYS A 92 -22.62 4.64 13.96
C LYS A 92 -21.16 4.75 14.39
N PHE A 93 -20.76 3.96 15.39
CA PHE A 93 -19.38 3.87 15.83
C PHE A 93 -18.46 3.35 14.72
N SER A 94 -18.84 2.25 14.09
CA SER A 94 -18.06 1.62 13.00
C SER A 94 -17.94 2.54 11.79
N ALA A 95 -18.98 3.30 11.46
CA ALA A 95 -18.94 4.29 10.39
C ALA A 95 -17.96 5.43 10.69
N LEU A 96 -17.96 5.96 11.92
CA LEU A 96 -16.99 6.98 12.34
C LEU A 96 -15.56 6.44 12.30
N LEU A 97 -15.35 5.22 12.81
CA LEU A 97 -14.05 4.56 12.80
C LEU A 97 -13.56 4.29 11.37
N ALA A 98 -14.44 3.82 10.49
CA ALA A 98 -14.17 3.61 9.08
C ALA A 98 -13.78 4.92 8.37
N ALA A 99 -14.53 6.01 8.60
CA ALA A 99 -14.23 7.32 8.03
C ALA A 99 -12.87 7.85 8.52
N CYS A 100 -12.58 7.70 9.82
CA CYS A 100 -11.29 8.08 10.38
C CYS A 100 -10.16 7.23 9.82
N ALA A 101 -10.33 5.90 9.72
CA ALA A 101 -9.35 5.01 9.12
C ALA A 101 -9.10 5.35 7.63
N PHE A 102 -10.16 5.68 6.87
CA PHE A 102 -10.03 6.13 5.49
C PHE A 102 -9.16 7.39 5.38
N LEU A 103 -9.41 8.40 6.22
CA LEU A 103 -8.64 9.63 6.22
C LEU A 103 -7.19 9.40 6.68
N ILE A 104 -7.02 8.71 7.81
CA ILE A 104 -5.72 8.49 8.45
C ILE A 104 -4.84 7.59 7.60
N ILE A 105 -5.35 6.45 7.15
CA ILE A 105 -4.56 5.48 6.39
C ILE A 105 -4.43 5.95 4.94
N GLY A 106 -5.53 6.41 4.34
CA GLY A 106 -5.58 6.84 2.93
C GLY A 106 -4.68 8.03 2.62
N LEU A 107 -4.57 9.00 3.54
CA LEU A 107 -3.64 10.13 3.40
C LEU A 107 -2.30 9.87 4.09
N GLY A 108 -2.31 9.13 5.20
CA GLY A 108 -1.12 8.90 6.01
C GLY A 108 -0.03 8.12 5.29
N LEU A 109 -0.38 7.11 4.49
CA LEU A 109 0.63 6.32 3.76
C LEU A 109 1.35 7.16 2.68
N PRO A 110 0.67 7.90 1.79
CA PRO A 110 1.34 8.81 0.87
C PRO A 110 2.23 9.86 1.56
N ILE A 111 1.78 10.40 2.69
CA ILE A 111 2.54 11.38 3.48
C ILE A 111 3.77 10.73 4.12
N SER A 112 3.61 9.57 4.76
CA SER A 112 4.71 8.84 5.41
C SER A 112 5.78 8.44 4.41
N MET A 113 5.39 8.01 3.21
CA MET A 113 6.33 7.68 2.13
C MET A 113 7.11 8.90 1.64
N ARG A 114 6.46 10.06 1.53
CA ARG A 114 7.13 11.31 1.15
C ARG A 114 8.17 11.71 2.21
N LEU A 115 7.76 11.75 3.48
CA LEU A 115 8.63 12.13 4.59
C LEU A 115 9.79 11.15 4.77
N SER A 116 9.51 9.85 4.77
CA SER A 116 10.54 8.81 4.89
C SER A 116 11.53 8.83 3.75
N SER A 117 11.09 9.05 2.49
CA SER A 117 12.03 9.19 1.37
C SER A 117 12.97 10.38 1.51
N ALA A 118 12.47 11.50 2.07
CA ALA A 118 13.27 12.70 2.30
C ALA A 118 14.31 12.50 3.41
N LEU A 119 13.96 11.75 4.46
CA LEU A 119 14.82 11.44 5.60
C LEU A 119 15.82 10.31 5.32
N ALA A 120 15.40 9.30 4.54
CA ALA A 120 16.20 8.12 4.28
C ALA A 120 17.19 8.30 3.12
N ILE A 121 16.99 9.26 2.20
CA ILE A 121 17.95 9.46 1.10
C ILE A 121 19.23 10.17 1.59
N SER A 122 20.41 9.65 1.22
CA SER A 122 21.69 10.32 1.51
C SER A 122 21.96 11.47 0.52
N ARG A 123 22.92 12.34 0.83
CA ARG A 123 23.30 13.43 -0.08
C ARG A 123 23.89 12.87 -1.38
N GLU A 124 24.72 11.84 -1.29
CA GLU A 124 25.38 11.17 -2.41
C GLU A 124 24.35 10.49 -3.32
N MET A 125 23.40 9.74 -2.73
CA MET A 125 22.31 9.13 -3.48
C MET A 125 21.45 10.18 -4.17
N ARG A 126 21.15 11.29 -3.48
CA ARG A 126 20.38 12.39 -4.04
C ARG A 126 21.08 13.04 -5.24
N ALA A 127 22.41 13.13 -5.21
CA ALA A 127 23.20 13.66 -6.32
C ALA A 127 23.26 12.68 -7.52
N GLY A 128 23.32 11.37 -7.26
CA GLY A 128 23.29 10.33 -8.32
C GLY A 128 21.92 10.12 -8.95
N LEU A 129 20.88 10.70 -8.36
CA LEU A 129 19.50 10.63 -8.81
C LEU A 129 19.23 11.71 -9.87
N VAL A 130 19.46 11.35 -11.14
CA VAL A 130 19.27 12.24 -12.30
C VAL A 130 17.88 12.03 -12.90
N GLY A 131 17.11 13.12 -13.02
CA GLY A 131 15.79 13.11 -13.63
C GLY A 131 15.84 13.00 -15.16
N GLU A 132 14.91 12.24 -15.72
CA GLU A 132 14.73 12.08 -17.16
C GLU A 132 13.31 12.44 -17.61
N ALA A 133 13.14 12.66 -18.91
CA ALA A 133 11.83 12.84 -19.52
C ALA A 133 10.93 11.62 -19.24
N GLY A 134 9.73 11.88 -18.72
CA GLY A 134 8.77 10.82 -18.37
C GLY A 134 8.77 10.40 -16.88
N ASP A 135 9.78 10.78 -16.09
CA ASP A 135 9.79 10.46 -14.65
C ASP A 135 8.61 11.08 -13.90
N GLU A 136 8.16 12.26 -14.34
CA GLU A 136 7.02 12.94 -13.75
C GLU A 136 5.71 12.19 -14.02
N ALA A 137 5.52 11.70 -15.25
CA ALA A 137 4.38 10.86 -15.61
C ALA A 137 4.42 9.52 -14.86
N LEU A 138 5.60 8.91 -14.73
CA LEU A 138 5.79 7.69 -13.96
C LEU A 138 5.47 7.90 -12.47
N ALA A 139 5.94 8.99 -11.87
CA ALA A 139 5.64 9.35 -10.49
C ALA A 139 4.14 9.63 -10.27
N ALA A 140 3.47 10.27 -11.24
CA ALA A 140 2.03 10.49 -11.21
C ALA A 140 1.26 9.16 -11.27
N LYS A 141 1.66 8.26 -12.18
CA LYS A 141 1.09 6.91 -12.29
C LYS A 141 1.26 6.10 -11.00
N VAL A 142 2.45 6.10 -10.41
CA VAL A 142 2.70 5.46 -9.11
C VAL A 142 1.79 6.03 -8.03
N SER A 143 1.67 7.35 -7.96
CA SER A 143 0.82 8.01 -6.97
C SER A 143 -0.65 7.67 -7.16
N TRP A 144 -1.12 7.60 -8.41
CA TRP A 144 -2.48 7.18 -8.74
C TRP A 144 -2.74 5.73 -8.35
N GLN A 145 -1.82 4.81 -8.66
CA GLN A 145 -1.94 3.39 -8.29
C GLN A 145 -1.98 3.20 -6.77
N ILE A 146 -1.10 3.88 -6.03
CA ILE A 146 -1.10 3.89 -4.56
C ILE A 146 -2.44 4.40 -4.04
N ASN A 147 -2.88 5.59 -4.48
CA ASN A 147 -4.13 6.19 -4.00
C ASN A 147 -5.34 5.31 -4.30
N ARG A 148 -5.39 4.67 -5.48
CA ARG A 148 -6.48 3.76 -5.84
C ARG A 148 -6.53 2.54 -4.93
N ILE A 149 -5.39 1.92 -4.65
CA ILE A 149 -5.33 0.75 -3.76
C ILE A 149 -5.65 1.14 -2.33
N MET A 150 -5.19 2.31 -1.89
CA MET A 150 -5.59 2.87 -0.60
C MET A 150 -7.09 3.11 -0.51
N LEU A 151 -7.72 3.61 -1.58
CA LEU A 151 -9.16 3.80 -1.63
C LEU A 151 -9.90 2.46 -1.53
N VAL A 152 -9.43 1.41 -2.21
CA VAL A 152 -10.05 0.07 -2.11
C VAL A 152 -9.83 -0.53 -0.72
N MET A 153 -8.60 -0.52 -0.20
CA MET A 153 -8.29 -1.11 1.10
C MET A 153 -8.97 -0.35 2.25
N CYS A 154 -8.93 0.98 2.25
CA CYS A 154 -9.49 1.76 3.37
C CYS A 154 -10.97 2.08 3.18
N GLY A 155 -11.45 2.17 1.93
CA GLY A 155 -12.83 2.55 1.62
C GLY A 155 -13.78 1.37 1.43
N LEU A 156 -13.27 0.17 1.17
CA LEU A 156 -14.08 -1.04 1.04
C LEU A 156 -13.71 -2.10 2.08
N LEU A 157 -12.43 -2.47 2.17
CA LEU A 157 -12.01 -3.57 3.04
C LEU A 157 -12.16 -3.22 4.53
N VAL A 158 -11.65 -2.07 4.99
CA VAL A 158 -11.77 -1.66 6.40
C VAL A 158 -13.24 -1.54 6.86
N PRO A 159 -14.14 -0.81 6.16
CA PRO A 159 -15.55 -0.76 6.54
C PRO A 159 -16.21 -2.13 6.52
N GLY A 160 -15.89 -2.96 5.51
CA GLY A 160 -16.40 -4.33 5.43
C GLY A 160 -16.00 -5.16 6.65
N ILE A 161 -14.72 -5.15 7.04
CA ILE A 161 -14.23 -5.85 8.24
C ILE A 161 -14.92 -5.31 9.49
N LEU A 162 -15.08 -4.00 9.62
CA LEU A 162 -15.75 -3.40 10.78
C LEU A 162 -17.22 -3.81 10.86
N LEU A 163 -17.93 -3.92 9.74
CA LEU A 163 -19.30 -4.42 9.70
C LEU A 163 -19.37 -5.90 10.11
N PHE A 164 -18.44 -6.73 9.63
CA PHE A 164 -18.37 -8.13 10.04
C PHE A 164 -18.19 -8.27 11.55
N ILE A 165 -17.30 -7.45 12.15
CA ILE A 165 -17.08 -7.43 13.59
C ILE A 165 -18.33 -6.90 14.32
N ALA A 166 -18.90 -5.79 13.85
CA ALA A 166 -20.03 -5.14 14.51
C ALA A 166 -21.31 -5.98 14.54
N TYR A 167 -21.49 -6.86 13.57
CA TYR A 167 -22.66 -7.74 13.45
C TYR A 167 -22.34 -9.21 13.75
N ASP A 168 -21.14 -9.51 14.25
CA ASP A 168 -20.69 -10.87 14.55
C ASP A 168 -20.93 -11.85 13.37
N ILE A 169 -20.63 -11.38 12.16
CA ILE A 169 -20.84 -12.15 10.94
C ILE A 169 -19.77 -13.24 10.90
N ASP A 170 -20.20 -14.50 10.93
CA ASP A 170 -19.30 -15.63 10.75
C ASP A 170 -18.70 -15.62 9.34
N ALA A 171 -17.45 -15.17 9.23
CA ALA A 171 -16.69 -15.15 7.99
C ALA A 171 -16.15 -16.55 7.62
N SER A 172 -16.22 -17.54 8.52
CA SER A 172 -15.63 -18.87 8.31
C SER A 172 -16.08 -19.55 7.01
N PRO A 173 -17.36 -19.50 6.61
CA PRO A 173 -17.80 -20.07 5.33
C PRO A 173 -17.18 -19.37 4.11
N ILE A 174 -17.07 -18.04 4.16
CA ILE A 174 -16.49 -17.23 3.08
C ILE A 174 -14.98 -17.52 2.98
N ILE A 175 -14.27 -17.49 4.11
CA ILE A 175 -12.84 -17.77 4.17
C ILE A 175 -12.54 -19.19 3.68
N THR A 176 -13.35 -20.17 4.10
CA THR A 176 -13.20 -21.57 3.67
C THR A 176 -13.40 -21.70 2.17
N THR A 177 -14.43 -21.06 1.62
CA THR A 177 -14.69 -21.03 0.18
C THR A 177 -13.55 -20.37 -0.59
N LEU A 178 -13.04 -19.24 -0.11
CA LEU A 178 -11.91 -18.54 -0.73
C LEU A 178 -10.63 -19.39 -0.70
N LYS A 179 -10.36 -20.10 0.40
CA LYS A 179 -9.22 -21.03 0.49
C LYS A 179 -9.32 -22.14 -0.54
N TRP A 180 -10.48 -22.78 -0.65
CA TRP A 180 -10.71 -23.83 -1.66
C TRP A 180 -10.61 -23.31 -3.08
N LEU A 181 -11.15 -22.12 -3.35
CA LEU A 181 -11.03 -21.46 -4.65
C LEU A 181 -9.56 -21.17 -4.99
N ALA A 182 -8.78 -20.64 -4.03
CA ALA A 182 -7.36 -20.38 -4.23
C ALA A 182 -6.58 -21.67 -4.53
N ILE A 183 -6.82 -22.75 -3.77
CA ILE A 183 -6.21 -24.06 -4.03
C ILE A 183 -6.57 -24.57 -5.44
N ALA A 184 -7.84 -24.46 -5.84
CA ALA A 184 -8.29 -24.85 -7.17
C ALA A 184 -7.61 -24.03 -8.27
N LEU A 185 -7.50 -22.71 -8.11
CA LEU A 185 -6.82 -21.82 -9.06
C LEU A 185 -5.32 -22.14 -9.17
N ILE A 186 -4.65 -22.44 -8.06
CA ILE A 186 -3.25 -22.89 -8.06
C ILE A 186 -3.12 -24.22 -8.81
N ALA A 187 -4.00 -25.19 -8.55
CA ALA A 187 -3.99 -26.48 -9.23
C ALA A 187 -4.19 -26.34 -10.75
N VAL A 188 -5.14 -25.49 -11.16
CA VAL A 188 -5.37 -25.17 -12.59
C VAL A 188 -4.15 -24.49 -13.20
N SER A 189 -3.54 -23.52 -12.51
CA SER A 189 -2.33 -22.83 -12.98
C SER A 189 -1.17 -23.82 -13.21
N VAL A 190 -0.95 -24.76 -12.28
CA VAL A 190 0.07 -25.81 -12.40
C VAL A 190 -0.24 -26.74 -13.58
N ALA A 191 -1.50 -27.18 -13.73
CA ALA A 191 -1.91 -28.05 -14.82
C ALA A 191 -1.74 -27.39 -16.20
N VAL A 192 -2.16 -26.13 -16.34
CA VAL A 192 -1.97 -25.35 -17.57
C VAL A 192 -0.49 -25.14 -17.87
N GLY A 193 0.32 -24.82 -16.85
CA GLY A 193 1.77 -24.69 -16.99
C GLY A 193 2.44 -25.98 -17.48
N ALA A 194 2.06 -27.13 -16.92
CA ALA A 194 2.56 -28.44 -17.32
C ALA A 194 2.15 -28.80 -18.78
N LEU A 195 0.92 -28.48 -19.17
CA LEU A 195 0.44 -28.68 -20.54
C LEU A 195 1.18 -27.80 -21.55
N GLN A 196 1.52 -26.56 -21.18
CA GLN A 196 2.29 -25.65 -22.03
C GLN A 196 3.75 -26.10 -22.18
N GLN A 197 4.37 -26.63 -21.12
CA GLN A 197 5.72 -27.21 -21.21
C GLN A 197 5.77 -28.42 -22.14
N ARG A 198 4.78 -29.33 -22.06
CA ARG A 198 4.68 -30.49 -22.96
C ARG A 198 4.45 -30.14 -24.43
N LYS A 199 3.87 -28.98 -24.74
CA LYS A 199 3.72 -28.50 -26.13
C LYS A 199 4.98 -27.84 -26.69
N ARG A 200 5.97 -27.54 -25.83
CA ARG A 200 7.24 -26.89 -26.21
C ARG A 200 8.42 -27.86 -26.25
N SER A 201 8.24 -29.09 -25.75
CA SER A 201 9.13 -30.25 -25.93
C SER A 201 8.72 -31.06 -27.13
#